data_AF-A0A1G6KYR0-F1
#
_entry.id   AF-A0A1G6KYR0-F1
#
_cell.length_a   1.000
_cell.length_b   1.000
_cell.length_c   1.000
_cell.angle_alpha   90.00
_cell.angle_beta   90.00
_cell.angle_gamma   90.00
#
_symmetry.space_group_name_H-M   'P 1'
#
loop_
_entity.id
_entity.type
_entity.pdbx_description
1 polymer ?
#
loop_
_entity_poly.entity_id
_entity_poly.type
_entity_poly.pdbx_seq_one_letter_code
_entity_poly.pdbx_strand_id
1 'polypeptide(L)'
;MQNAHHTQFGQNLRAPCMLMYGFCPRLAVDNANVNTTAMRLTDYTDYSLRVMLYLALRRDGLATIQEISDAYGVSKNHLMKVVQRLGELGWVDTIRGRNGGLRIAPASLDLSVGAVVRQTESDFALVGCFPDEHGERRSCVIEPQCRLKHALAAARDAFLAELDRHTIGELAQPAGALTGLLGLAPIRIMPRAQASRPASSRGH
;
A
#
# COMPACT_ATOMS: atom_id res chain seq x y z
N MET A 1 9.62 -11.29 65.57
CA MET A 1 8.88 -12.52 65.98
C MET A 1 7.65 -12.60 65.09
N GLN A 2 7.79 -13.26 63.94
CA GLN A 2 7.43 -14.67 63.69
C GLN A 2 5.90 -14.80 63.51
N ASN A 3 5.45 -14.90 62.26
CA ASN A 3 5.12 -16.15 61.52
C ASN A 3 3.64 -16.52 61.74
N ALA A 4 2.75 -16.38 60.75
CA ALA A 4 2.55 -17.24 59.57
C ALA A 4 1.86 -18.57 59.92
N HIS A 5 0.67 -18.81 59.34
CA HIS A 5 0.13 -20.10 58.84
C HIS A 5 -1.16 -19.78 58.05
N HIS A 6 -1.20 -19.76 56.71
CA HIS A 6 -1.28 -20.85 55.72
C HIS A 6 -2.52 -21.75 55.75
N THR A 7 -3.42 -21.57 54.77
CA THR A 7 -4.13 -22.59 53.92
C THR A 7 -5.14 -21.81 53.04
N GLN A 8 -5.01 -21.58 51.73
CA GLN A 8 -4.86 -22.43 50.53
C GLN A 8 -6.07 -23.33 50.25
N PHE A 9 -6.83 -23.05 49.18
CA PHE A 9 -7.30 -23.95 48.08
C PHE A 9 -8.64 -23.55 47.44
N GLY A 10 -8.72 -23.70 46.10
CA GLY A 10 -9.93 -23.59 45.26
C GLY A 10 -9.80 -22.47 44.21
N GLN A 11 -8.97 -22.54 43.17
CA GLN A 11 -9.02 -23.45 42.01
C GLN A 11 -10.41 -23.56 41.34
N ASN A 12 -10.44 -23.17 40.05
CA ASN A 12 -11.37 -23.56 38.98
C ASN A 12 -12.83 -23.08 39.15
N LEU A 13 -13.39 -22.31 38.21
CA LEU A 13 -13.83 -22.84 36.92
C LEU A 13 -13.69 -21.79 35.79
N ARG A 14 -12.57 -21.86 35.06
CA ARG A 14 -12.60 -21.59 33.62
C ARG A 14 -13.24 -22.81 32.98
N ALA A 15 -14.50 -22.70 32.58
CA ALA A 15 -15.13 -23.73 31.75
C ALA A 15 -14.41 -23.76 30.38
N PRO A 16 -13.91 -24.92 29.95
CA PRO A 16 -13.28 -25.08 28.65
C PRO A 16 -14.37 -25.16 27.59
N CYS A 17 -14.38 -24.23 26.65
CA CYS A 17 -15.13 -24.42 25.40
C CYS A 17 -14.35 -25.42 24.54
N MET A 18 -14.50 -26.70 24.88
CA MET A 18 -14.09 -27.82 24.07
C MET A 18 -15.17 -28.03 23.01
N LEU A 19 -15.09 -27.27 21.91
CA LEU A 19 -15.79 -27.60 20.69
C LEU A 19 -14.79 -28.06 19.63
N MET A 20 -14.89 -29.36 19.40
CA MET A 20 -14.25 -30.28 18.48
C MET A 20 -14.36 -29.94 16.98
N TYR A 21 -14.25 -28.66 16.58
CA TYR A 21 -14.06 -28.32 15.18
C TYR A 21 -13.00 -27.23 15.07
N GLY A 22 -11.84 -27.62 14.54
CA GLY A 22 -10.67 -26.79 14.38
C GLY A 22 -10.97 -25.58 13.50
N PHE A 23 -11.05 -24.41 14.12
CA PHE A 23 -10.68 -23.14 13.52
C PHE A 23 -10.21 -22.23 14.64
N CYS A 24 -8.89 -22.09 14.75
CA CYS A 24 -8.23 -21.29 15.77
C CYS A 24 -8.68 -19.82 15.59
N PRO A 25 -9.18 -19.16 16.64
CA PRO A 25 -9.71 -17.81 16.52
C PRO A 25 -8.56 -16.84 16.32
N ARG A 26 -8.73 -15.96 15.33
CA ARG A 26 -8.43 -14.53 15.49
C ARG A 26 -7.03 -14.24 16.05
N LEU A 27 -6.06 -14.09 15.16
CA LEU A 27 -4.86 -13.29 15.44
C LEU A 27 -5.33 -11.89 15.87
N ALA A 28 -5.43 -11.70 17.18
CA ALA A 28 -5.31 -10.40 17.78
C ALA A 28 -3.93 -9.90 17.37
N VAL A 29 -3.90 -8.95 16.45
CA VAL A 29 -2.72 -8.11 16.26
C VAL A 29 -2.65 -7.26 17.51
N ASP A 30 -1.99 -7.77 18.54
CA ASP A 30 -1.64 -7.00 19.72
C ASP A 30 -0.69 -5.91 19.28
N ASN A 31 -1.26 -4.72 19.05
CA ASN A 31 -0.56 -3.51 18.65
C ASN A 31 0.10 -2.91 19.89
N ALA A 32 1.09 -3.61 20.43
CA ALA A 32 1.94 -3.12 21.51
C ALA A 32 3.33 -3.71 21.31
N ASN A 33 4.24 -2.85 20.86
CA ASN A 33 5.67 -3.09 20.70
C ASN A 33 6.13 -3.67 19.34
N VAL A 34 5.85 -2.93 18.25
CA VAL A 34 6.77 -2.96 17.11
C VAL A 34 8.07 -2.31 17.58
N ASN A 35 9.05 -3.13 17.98
CA ASN A 35 10.43 -2.68 18.14
C ASN A 35 10.94 -2.24 16.76
N THR A 36 10.80 -0.94 16.47
CA THR A 36 10.96 -0.36 15.14
C THR A 36 12.41 -0.43 14.66
N THR A 37 12.73 -1.46 13.90
CA THR A 37 13.89 -1.45 12.99
C THR A 37 13.45 -0.71 11.73
N ALA A 38 13.44 0.62 11.77
CA ALA A 38 12.76 1.43 10.75
C ALA A 38 13.64 1.67 9.52
N MET A 39 13.30 1.02 8.41
CA MET A 39 13.54 1.54 7.05
C MET A 39 12.33 2.39 6.65
N ARG A 40 12.54 3.59 6.09
CA ARG A 40 11.47 4.53 5.76
C ARG A 40 11.71 5.18 4.39
N LEU A 41 10.68 5.18 3.55
CA LEU A 41 10.56 6.01 2.35
C LEU A 41 10.08 7.42 2.75
N THR A 42 10.27 8.42 1.90
CA THR A 42 9.71 9.75 2.18
C THR A 42 8.18 9.70 2.23
N ASP A 43 7.59 10.65 2.97
CA ASP A 43 6.14 10.80 3.01
C ASP A 43 5.57 11.07 1.61
N TYR A 44 6.35 11.70 0.74
CA TYR A 44 5.98 11.95 -0.65
C TYR A 44 5.81 10.64 -1.45
N THR A 45 6.76 9.72 -1.34
CA THR A 45 6.69 8.38 -1.94
C THR A 45 5.50 7.58 -1.38
N ASP A 46 5.33 7.55 -0.05
CA ASP A 46 4.22 6.85 0.62
C ASP A 46 2.87 7.39 0.13
N TYR A 47 2.68 8.70 0.09
CA TYR A 47 1.44 9.31 -0.36
C TYR A 47 1.18 9.07 -1.85
N SER A 48 2.23 9.04 -2.68
CA SER A 48 2.11 8.71 -4.10
C SER A 48 1.55 7.31 -4.31
N LEU A 49 2.10 6.32 -3.60
CA LEU A 49 1.61 4.93 -3.64
C LEU A 49 0.16 4.83 -3.15
N ARG A 50 -0.18 5.49 -2.03
CA ARG A 50 -1.54 5.49 -1.48
C ARG A 50 -2.56 6.12 -2.42
N VAL A 51 -2.21 7.25 -3.05
CA VAL A 51 -3.07 7.90 -4.06
C VAL A 51 -3.32 6.94 -5.22
N MET A 52 -2.27 6.33 -5.77
CA MET A 52 -2.41 5.40 -6.89
C MET A 52 -3.27 4.19 -6.52
N LEU A 53 -3.08 3.61 -5.33
CA LEU A 53 -3.88 2.47 -4.86
C LEU A 53 -5.36 2.85 -4.66
N TYR A 54 -5.63 4.02 -4.07
CA TYR A 54 -7.00 4.51 -3.90
C TYR A 54 -7.71 4.69 -5.24
N LEU A 55 -7.03 5.32 -6.20
CA LEU A 55 -7.57 5.55 -7.54
C LEU A 55 -7.75 4.23 -8.31
N ALA A 56 -6.84 3.25 -8.12
CA ALA A 56 -6.98 1.91 -8.69
C ALA A 56 -8.21 1.15 -8.17
N LEU A 57 -8.59 1.39 -6.91
CA LEU A 57 -9.81 0.82 -6.31
C LEU A 57 -11.09 1.54 -6.79
N ARG A 58 -10.98 2.80 -7.23
CA ARG A 58 -12.05 3.61 -7.85
C ARG A 58 -12.14 3.37 -9.36
N ARG A 59 -12.37 2.13 -9.79
CA ARG A 59 -12.28 1.71 -11.21
C ARG A 59 -13.07 2.56 -12.23
N ASP A 60 -14.27 3.04 -11.86
CA ASP A 60 -15.16 3.75 -12.80
C ASP A 60 -15.56 5.16 -12.33
N GLY A 61 -14.91 5.66 -11.27
CA GLY A 61 -15.30 6.89 -10.59
C GLY A 61 -14.19 7.91 -10.52
N LEU A 62 -14.55 9.19 -10.55
CA LEU A 62 -13.64 10.25 -10.15
C LEU A 62 -13.54 10.28 -8.63
N ALA A 63 -12.34 10.56 -8.12
CA ALA A 63 -12.10 10.86 -6.72
C ALA A 63 -11.63 12.30 -6.57
N THR A 64 -12.00 12.95 -5.47
CA THR A 64 -11.48 14.26 -5.10
C THR A 64 -10.31 14.11 -4.13
N ILE A 65 -9.46 15.14 -4.06
CA ILE A 65 -8.40 15.20 -3.04
C ILE A 65 -9.00 15.14 -1.62
N GLN A 66 -10.21 15.68 -1.43
CA GLN A 66 -10.92 15.60 -0.16
C GLN A 66 -11.21 14.14 0.22
N GLU A 67 -11.78 13.34 -0.69
CA GLU A 67 -12.09 11.94 -0.42
C GLU A 67 -10.84 11.12 -0.08
N ILE A 68 -9.71 11.37 -0.75
CA ILE A 68 -8.44 10.70 -0.46
C ILE A 68 -7.86 11.16 0.89
N SER A 69 -7.95 12.47 1.18
CA SER A 69 -7.54 13.07 2.45
C SER A 69 -8.29 12.43 3.62
N ASP A 70 -9.60 12.27 3.48
CA ASP A 70 -10.45 11.70 4.52
C ASP A 70 -10.18 10.21 4.73
N ALA A 71 -9.92 9.47 3.65
CA ALA A 71 -9.65 8.04 3.71
C ALA A 71 -8.32 7.69 4.39
N TYR A 72 -7.27 8.48 4.17
CA TYR A 72 -5.93 8.19 4.72
C TYR A 72 -5.51 9.11 5.89
N GLY A 73 -6.27 10.15 6.20
CA GLY A 73 -5.87 11.15 7.19
C GLY A 73 -4.66 11.99 6.78
N VAL A 74 -4.43 12.16 5.48
CA VAL A 74 -3.29 12.92 4.92
C VAL A 74 -3.74 14.32 4.56
N SER A 75 -2.92 15.33 4.84
CA SER A 75 -3.28 16.72 4.51
C SER A 75 -3.49 16.92 3.00
N LYS A 76 -4.50 17.71 2.63
CA LYS A 76 -4.76 18.08 1.23
C LYS A 76 -3.55 18.74 0.56
N ASN A 77 -2.75 19.50 1.32
CA ASN A 77 -1.57 20.18 0.79
C ASN A 77 -0.52 19.19 0.29
N HIS A 78 -0.30 18.09 1.02
CA HIS A 78 0.60 17.03 0.58
C HIS A 78 0.03 16.32 -0.65
N LEU A 79 -1.27 15.99 -0.63
CA LEU A 79 -1.92 15.33 -1.76
C LEU A 79 -1.94 16.18 -3.03
N MET A 80 -2.08 17.50 -2.95
CA MET A 80 -2.02 18.38 -4.12
C MET A 80 -0.68 18.27 -4.84
N LYS A 81 0.44 18.31 -4.10
CA LYS A 81 1.79 18.17 -4.68
C LYS A 81 2.01 16.81 -5.31
N VAL A 82 1.54 15.75 -4.64
CA VAL A 82 1.63 14.37 -5.13
C VAL A 82 0.81 14.21 -6.41
N VAL A 83 -0.47 14.58 -6.39
CA VAL A 83 -1.38 14.45 -7.53
C VAL A 83 -0.90 15.26 -8.72
N GLN A 84 -0.38 16.47 -8.51
CA GLN A 84 0.21 17.26 -9.58
C GLN A 84 1.31 16.50 -10.29
N ARG A 85 2.27 15.94 -9.55
CA ARG A 85 3.38 15.17 -10.12
C ARG A 85 2.90 13.90 -10.82
N LEU A 86 1.98 13.16 -10.21
CA LEU A 86 1.41 11.96 -10.83
C LEU A 86 0.67 12.30 -12.13
N GLY A 87 0.06 13.48 -12.21
CA GLY A 87 -0.53 14.02 -13.44
C GLY A 87 0.50 14.39 -14.50
N GLU A 88 1.60 15.05 -14.11
CA GLU A 88 2.72 15.36 -15.01
C GLU A 88 3.37 14.10 -15.61
N LEU A 89 3.44 13.01 -14.83
CA LEU A 89 3.91 11.70 -15.27
C LEU A 89 2.90 10.95 -16.15
N GLY A 90 1.68 11.46 -16.30
CA GLY A 90 0.59 10.80 -17.03
C GLY A 90 0.03 9.59 -16.31
N TRP A 91 0.30 9.43 -15.01
CA TRP A 91 -0.16 8.27 -14.24
C TRP A 91 -1.57 8.45 -13.68
N VAL A 92 -1.97 9.70 -13.48
CA VAL A 92 -3.28 10.12 -12.96
C VAL A 92 -3.86 11.19 -13.88
N ASP A 93 -5.10 11.01 -14.34
CA ASP A 93 -5.82 12.04 -15.08
C ASP A 93 -6.57 12.95 -14.12
N THR A 94 -6.51 14.26 -14.39
CA THR A 94 -7.28 15.27 -13.64
C THR A 94 -8.35 15.89 -14.54
N ILE A 95 -9.61 15.75 -14.14
CA ILE A 95 -10.75 16.42 -14.77
C ILE A 95 -11.08 17.68 -13.98
N ARG A 96 -11.12 18.83 -14.67
CA ARG A 96 -11.45 20.12 -14.05
C ARG A 96 -12.96 20.37 -14.05
N GLY A 97 -13.42 21.24 -13.14
CA GLY A 97 -14.82 21.68 -13.04
C GLY A 97 -15.52 21.21 -11.77
N ARG A 98 -16.78 21.62 -11.60
CA ARG A 98 -17.59 21.36 -10.39
C ARG A 98 -17.81 19.87 -10.10
N ASN A 99 -17.83 19.05 -11.15
CA ASN A 99 -17.95 17.58 -11.09
C ASN A 99 -16.65 16.90 -11.54
N GLY A 100 -15.53 17.62 -11.42
CA GLY A 100 -14.20 17.11 -11.75
C GLY A 100 -13.65 16.19 -10.66
N GLY A 101 -12.42 15.74 -10.87
CA GLY A 101 -11.72 14.86 -9.94
C GLY A 101 -10.55 14.16 -10.60
N LEU A 102 -10.13 13.08 -9.97
CA LEU A 102 -8.93 12.32 -10.28
C LEU A 102 -9.34 10.90 -10.64
N ARG A 103 -8.65 10.32 -11.62
CA ARG A 103 -8.73 8.89 -11.91
C ARG A 103 -7.35 8.36 -12.26
N ILE A 104 -7.12 7.08 -12.01
CA ILE A 104 -5.90 6.43 -12.47
C ILE A 104 -5.94 6.28 -13.99
N ALA A 105 -4.81 6.52 -14.67
CA ALA A 105 -4.71 6.19 -16.09
C ALA A 105 -4.68 4.66 -16.25
N PRO A 106 -5.36 4.07 -17.25
CA PRO A 106 -5.45 2.61 -17.38
C PRO A 106 -4.10 1.90 -17.42
N ALA A 107 -3.13 2.46 -18.14
CA ALA A 107 -1.77 1.91 -18.23
C ALA A 107 -1.01 1.95 -16.89
N SER A 108 -1.41 2.80 -15.95
CA SER A 108 -0.77 2.90 -14.64
C SER A 108 -1.07 1.70 -13.73
N LEU A 109 -2.08 0.90 -14.06
CA LEU A 109 -2.36 -0.35 -13.34
C LEU A 109 -1.24 -1.38 -13.56
N ASP A 110 -0.54 -1.31 -14.68
CA ASP A 110 0.57 -2.21 -15.02
C ASP A 110 1.93 -1.70 -14.51
N LEU A 111 1.98 -0.52 -13.89
CA LEU A 111 3.22 0.02 -13.30
C LEU A 111 3.65 -0.83 -12.10
N SER A 112 4.94 -1.17 -12.04
CA SER A 112 5.52 -1.77 -10.85
C SER A 112 5.59 -0.76 -9.70
N VAL A 113 5.48 -1.24 -8.46
CA VAL A 113 5.69 -0.41 -7.27
C VAL A 113 7.10 0.17 -7.28
N GLY A 114 8.10 -0.62 -7.69
CA GLY A 114 9.48 -0.15 -7.83
C GLY A 114 9.63 1.03 -8.80
N ALA A 115 8.87 1.06 -9.90
CA ALA A 115 8.86 2.18 -10.82
C ALA A 115 8.28 3.46 -10.19
N VAL A 116 7.17 3.33 -9.43
CA VAL A 116 6.59 4.46 -8.70
C VAL A 116 7.55 4.99 -7.64
N VAL A 117 8.16 4.09 -6.87
CA VAL A 117 9.12 4.44 -5.82
C VAL A 117 10.34 5.15 -6.41
N ARG A 118 10.92 4.66 -7.51
CA ARG A 118 12.06 5.33 -8.15
C ARG A 118 11.77 6.72 -8.72
N GLN A 119 10.52 7.01 -9.04
CA GLN A 119 10.13 8.30 -9.63
C GLN A 119 9.70 9.34 -8.58
N THR A 120 9.34 8.88 -7.39
CA THR A 120 8.78 9.72 -6.32
C THR A 120 9.75 9.90 -5.16
N GLU A 121 10.63 8.94 -4.93
CA GLU A 121 11.69 9.08 -3.93
C GLU A 121 12.77 10.04 -4.42
N SER A 122 13.24 10.92 -3.55
CA SER A 122 14.29 11.90 -3.88
C SER A 122 15.60 11.19 -4.23
N ASP A 123 16.04 10.28 -3.36
CA ASP A 123 17.24 9.49 -3.55
C ASP A 123 17.17 8.15 -2.79
N PHE A 124 18.09 7.26 -3.15
CA PHE A 124 18.33 6.01 -2.42
C PHE A 124 19.73 5.99 -1.81
N ALA A 125 20.22 7.16 -1.38
CA ALA A 125 21.54 7.33 -0.79
C ALA A 125 21.54 6.85 0.67
N LEU A 126 21.46 5.53 0.85
CA LEU A 126 21.51 4.88 2.17
C LEU A 126 22.75 5.27 2.99
N VAL A 127 23.86 5.57 2.30
CA VAL A 127 25.11 6.02 2.88
C VAL A 127 25.68 7.15 2.04
N GLY A 128 26.43 8.04 2.67
CA GLY A 128 26.94 9.24 1.99
C GLY A 128 27.92 9.01 0.83
N CYS A 129 28.42 7.79 0.63
CA CYS A 129 29.24 7.44 -0.54
C CYS A 129 28.41 7.01 -1.77
N PHE A 130 27.09 6.92 -1.63
CA PHE A 130 26.17 6.84 -2.75
C PHE A 130 25.84 8.24 -3.26
N PRO A 131 25.61 8.40 -4.58
CA PRO A 131 25.10 9.64 -5.12
C PRO A 131 23.71 9.93 -4.54
N ASP A 132 23.49 11.16 -4.10
CA ASP A 132 22.17 11.69 -3.76
C ASP A 132 21.37 12.10 -5.01
N GLU A 133 20.24 12.77 -4.81
CA GLU A 133 19.35 13.25 -5.88
C GLU A 133 20.02 14.24 -6.85
N HIS A 134 21.08 14.92 -6.41
CA HIS A 134 21.87 15.86 -7.20
C HIS A 134 23.10 15.20 -7.85
N GLY A 135 23.31 13.90 -7.62
CA GLY A 135 24.49 13.17 -8.06
C GLY A 135 25.72 13.39 -7.19
N GLU A 136 25.58 14.11 -6.08
CA GLU A 136 26.66 14.44 -5.16
C GLU A 136 26.94 13.28 -4.21
N ARG A 137 28.19 13.09 -3.83
CA ARG A 137 28.59 12.05 -2.87
C ARG A 137 29.76 12.49 -2.00
N ARG A 138 29.80 12.02 -0.77
CA ARG A 138 30.92 12.20 0.15
C ARG A 138 32.03 11.22 -0.18
N SER A 139 33.23 11.74 -0.46
CA SER A 139 34.44 10.94 -0.65
C SER A 139 34.77 10.14 0.61
N CYS A 140 35.15 8.87 0.44
CA CYS A 140 35.56 8.00 1.54
C CYS A 140 36.92 7.36 1.25
N VAL A 141 37.86 7.45 2.19
CA VAL A 141 39.25 6.96 2.01
C VAL A 141 39.32 5.45 1.70
N ILE A 142 38.36 4.66 2.22
CA ILE A 142 38.32 3.21 1.99
C ILE A 142 37.50 2.82 0.75
N GLU A 143 36.88 3.77 0.04
CA GLU A 143 35.94 3.48 -1.06
C GLU A 143 36.49 2.48 -2.11
N PRO A 144 37.76 2.56 -2.55
CA PRO A 144 38.30 1.61 -3.52
C PRO A 144 38.29 0.13 -3.09
N GLN A 145 38.19 -0.15 -1.78
CA GLN A 145 38.17 -1.51 -1.23
C GLN A 145 36.98 -1.74 -0.26
N CYS A 146 35.99 -0.85 -0.25
CA CYS A 146 34.92 -0.85 0.74
C CYS A 146 33.87 -1.95 0.44
N ARG A 147 34.03 -3.13 1.06
CA ARG A 147 33.05 -4.22 0.97
C ARG A 147 31.68 -3.85 1.54
N LEU A 148 31.63 -2.93 2.51
CA LEU A 148 30.37 -2.44 3.09
C LEU A 148 29.51 -1.70 2.04
N LYS A 149 30.14 -0.85 1.20
CA LYS A 149 29.45 -0.14 0.11
C LYS A 149 28.73 -1.12 -0.81
N HIS A 150 29.40 -2.22 -1.16
CA HIS A 150 28.81 -3.27 -2.01
C HIS A 150 27.66 -4.01 -1.32
N ALA A 151 27.81 -4.37 -0.04
CA ALA A 151 26.73 -5.02 0.71
C ALA A 151 25.48 -4.14 0.80
N LEU A 152 25.66 -2.83 1.05
CA LEU A 152 24.56 -1.87 1.11
C LEU A 152 23.92 -1.61 -0.26
N ALA A 153 24.72 -1.60 -1.33
CA ALA A 153 24.20 -1.48 -2.69
C ALA A 153 23.34 -2.70 -3.04
N ALA A 154 23.85 -3.90 -2.76
CA ALA A 154 23.10 -5.13 -2.95
C ALA A 154 21.79 -5.17 -2.14
N ALA A 155 21.80 -4.68 -0.90
CA ALA A 155 20.59 -4.58 -0.08
C ALA A 155 19.55 -3.61 -0.67
N ARG A 156 19.99 -2.42 -1.11
CA ARG A 156 19.12 -1.45 -1.82
C ARG A 156 18.53 -2.06 -3.09
N ASP A 157 19.39 -2.69 -3.89
CA ASP A 157 18.99 -3.25 -5.19
C ASP A 157 18.01 -4.43 -4.99
N ALA A 158 18.22 -5.25 -3.96
CA ALA A 158 17.29 -6.31 -3.58
C ALA A 158 15.94 -5.76 -3.10
N PHE A 159 15.94 -4.68 -2.32
CA PHE A 159 14.71 -3.99 -1.90
C PHE A 159 13.91 -3.49 -3.11
N LEU A 160 14.57 -2.79 -4.03
CA LEU A 160 13.92 -2.29 -5.25
C LEU A 160 13.46 -3.43 -6.17
N ALA A 161 14.26 -4.49 -6.29
CA ALA A 161 13.91 -5.67 -7.09
C ALA A 161 12.67 -6.39 -6.53
N GLU A 162 12.49 -6.42 -5.20
CA GLU A 162 11.26 -6.95 -4.61
C GLU A 162 10.06 -6.09 -4.98
N LEU A 163 10.17 -4.76 -4.87
CA LEU A 163 9.10 -3.84 -5.27
C LEU A 163 8.77 -3.90 -6.77
N ASP A 164 9.72 -4.29 -7.61
CA ASP A 164 9.50 -4.47 -9.05
C ASP A 164 8.63 -5.67 -9.40
N ARG A 165 8.42 -6.60 -8.46
CA ARG A 165 7.60 -7.80 -8.66
C ARG A 165 6.10 -7.55 -8.53
N HIS A 166 5.71 -6.41 -7.96
CA HIS A 166 4.32 -6.10 -7.64
C HIS A 166 3.85 -4.94 -8.50
N THR A 167 2.65 -5.04 -9.07
CA THR A 167 2.02 -3.94 -9.82
C THR A 167 0.95 -3.23 -9.00
N ILE A 168 0.65 -1.98 -9.34
CA ILE A 168 -0.43 -1.22 -8.69
C ILE A 168 -1.78 -1.93 -8.86
N GLY A 169 -2.06 -2.46 -10.05
CA GLY A 169 -3.30 -3.17 -10.35
C GLY A 169 -3.44 -4.48 -9.58
N GLU A 170 -2.35 -5.22 -9.38
CA GLU A 170 -2.32 -6.42 -8.54
C GLU A 170 -2.58 -6.10 -7.07
N LEU A 171 -1.89 -5.10 -6.52
CA LEU A 171 -2.05 -4.72 -5.12
C LEU A 171 -3.43 -4.13 -4.80
N ALA A 172 -4.14 -3.64 -5.82
CA ALA A 172 -5.55 -3.24 -5.70
C ALA A 172 -6.53 -4.43 -5.65
N GLN A 173 -6.04 -5.69 -5.64
CA GLN A 173 -6.85 -6.90 -5.64
C GLN A 173 -6.55 -7.83 -4.44
N PRO A 174 -7.57 -8.55 -3.92
CA PRO A 174 -8.99 -8.39 -4.21
C PRO A 174 -9.56 -7.09 -3.61
N ALA A 175 -10.27 -6.31 -4.42
CA ALA A 175 -10.69 -4.97 -4.02
C ALA A 175 -11.62 -4.92 -2.78
N GLY A 176 -12.42 -5.96 -2.53
CA GLY A 176 -13.51 -5.92 -1.54
C GLY A 176 -13.10 -5.46 -0.14
N ALA A 177 -12.06 -6.09 0.44
CA ALA A 177 -11.58 -5.73 1.77
C ALA A 177 -11.02 -4.29 1.82
N LEU A 178 -10.20 -3.93 0.82
CA LEU A 178 -9.61 -2.59 0.72
C LEU A 178 -10.67 -1.50 0.53
N THR A 179 -11.67 -1.75 -0.31
CA THR A 179 -12.77 -0.79 -0.53
C THR A 179 -13.56 -0.52 0.75
N GLY A 180 -13.84 -1.55 1.55
CA GLY A 180 -14.53 -1.40 2.83
C GLY A 180 -13.73 -0.57 3.84
N LEU A 181 -12.41 -0.80 3.93
CA LEU A 181 -11.53 -0.05 4.82
C LEU A 181 -11.40 1.43 4.42
N LEU A 182 -11.42 1.73 3.12
CA LEU A 182 -11.29 3.08 2.59
C LEU A 182 -12.62 3.84 2.51
N GLY A 183 -13.73 3.26 3.00
CA GLY A 183 -15.05 3.87 2.92
C GLY A 183 -15.56 4.05 1.48
N LEU A 184 -15.00 3.29 0.53
CA LEU A 184 -15.45 3.28 -0.85
C LEU A 184 -16.75 2.48 -0.94
N ALA A 185 -17.80 3.05 -1.51
CA ALA A 185 -19.07 2.36 -1.69
C ALA A 185 -18.85 1.05 -2.48
N PRO A 186 -19.31 -0.11 -1.98
CA PRO A 186 -19.12 -1.37 -2.68
C PRO A 186 -19.83 -1.32 -4.04
N ILE A 187 -19.10 -1.66 -5.10
CA ILE A 187 -19.65 -1.77 -6.45
C ILE A 187 -20.74 -2.83 -6.43
N ARG A 188 -21.99 -2.46 -6.74
CA ARG A 188 -22.98 -3.44 -7.21
C ARG A 188 -22.50 -3.94 -8.56
N ILE A 189 -21.90 -5.12 -8.59
CA ILE A 189 -21.67 -5.84 -9.85
C ILE A 189 -23.05 -6.18 -10.41
N MET A 190 -23.60 -5.34 -11.29
CA MET A 190 -24.71 -5.76 -12.14
C MET A 190 -24.14 -6.77 -13.15
N PRO A 191 -24.65 -8.02 -13.20
CA PRO A 191 -24.23 -8.95 -14.23
C PRO A 191 -24.51 -8.32 -15.59
N ARG A 192 -23.49 -8.31 -16.45
CA ARG A 192 -23.61 -7.89 -17.84
C ARG A 192 -24.78 -8.66 -18.46
N ALA A 193 -25.83 -7.97 -18.88
CA ALA A 193 -26.98 -8.58 -19.53
C ALA A 193 -26.47 -9.45 -20.69
N GLN A 194 -26.72 -10.76 -20.59
CA GLN A 194 -26.36 -11.70 -21.65
C GLN A 194 -27.10 -11.28 -22.91
N ALA A 195 -26.37 -10.99 -23.98
CA ALA A 195 -26.96 -10.74 -25.28
C ALA A 195 -27.83 -11.96 -25.65
N SER A 196 -29.13 -11.72 -25.79
CA SER A 196 -30.09 -12.72 -26.21
C SER A 196 -29.67 -13.30 -27.56
N ARG A 197 -29.49 -14.62 -27.62
CA ARG A 197 -29.29 -15.36 -28.88
C ARG A 197 -30.45 -15.04 -29.82
N PRO A 198 -30.21 -14.72 -31.11
CA PRO A 198 -31.30 -14.63 -32.06
C PRO A 198 -31.94 -16.01 -32.23
N ALA A 199 -33.27 -16.05 -32.16
CA ALA A 199 -34.06 -17.25 -32.39
C ALA A 199 -33.82 -17.75 -33.82
N SER A 200 -33.38 -19.01 -33.96
CA SER A 200 -33.32 -19.65 -35.27
C SER A 200 -34.74 -19.86 -35.79
N SER A 201 -35.12 -19.11 -36.81
CA SER A 201 -36.34 -19.34 -37.59
C SER A 201 -36.19 -20.62 -38.41
N ARG A 202 -37.21 -21.48 -38.33
CA ARG A 202 -37.41 -22.66 -39.19
C ARG A 202 -37.89 -22.18 -40.57
N GLY A 203 -37.26 -22.64 -41.65
CA GLY A 203 -37.85 -22.78 -42.99
C GLY A 203 -37.73 -24.26 -43.36
N HIS A 204 -38.86 -24.99 -43.47
CA HIS A 204 -39.61 -25.25 -44.72
C HIS A 204 -38.77 -25.96 -45.78
#